data_AF-A0AAE9JFH9-F1
#
_entry.id   AF-A0AAE9JFH9-F1
#
_cell.length_a   1.000
_cell.length_b   1.000
_cell.length_c   1.000
_cell.angle_alpha   90.00
_cell.angle_beta   90.00
_cell.angle_gamma   90.00
#
_symmetry.space_group_name_H-M   'P 1'
#
loop_
_entity.id
_entity.type
_entity.pdbx_description
1 polymer ?
#
loop_
_entity_poly.entity_id
_entity_poly.type
_entity_poly.pdbx_seq_one_letter_code
_entity_poly.pdbx_strand_id
1 'polypeptide(L)'
;MMKRNGTIGERLTDFCKENDIAVPEYKFHYKMILMFLKPDESEEGQDEAKDEALFLAYTVHEFGAGKETTPKSKWTVLGYLDSNRYITESIVLSYFVYAASIGYKMCQFWCAAPGDDYYLFNDPMLDGCTRTSRKLLFGWWILAKTN
;
A
#
# COMPACT_ATOMS: atom_id res chain seq x y z
N MET A 1 -32.52 9.31 -14.79
CA MET A 1 -31.17 8.91 -14.32
C MET A 1 -30.75 7.68 -15.12
N MET A 2 -29.80 7.78 -16.04
CA MET A 2 -29.37 6.62 -16.84
C MET A 2 -28.74 5.57 -15.91
N LYS A 3 -29.26 4.33 -15.94
CA LYS A 3 -28.64 3.19 -15.26
C LYS A 3 -27.27 2.97 -15.91
N ARG A 4 -26.21 3.10 -15.10
CA ARG A 4 -24.84 2.75 -15.49
C ARG A 4 -24.77 1.22 -15.50
N ASN A 5 -24.80 0.59 -16.68
CA ASN A 5 -24.58 -0.85 -16.82
C ASN A 5 -23.06 -1.13 -16.84
N GLY A 6 -22.66 -2.26 -16.25
CA GLY A 6 -21.28 -2.75 -16.24
C GLY A 6 -20.36 -2.18 -15.15
N THR A 7 -19.27 -2.90 -14.88
CA THR A 7 -18.19 -2.50 -13.98
C THR A 7 -17.49 -1.24 -14.49
N ILE A 8 -16.66 -0.60 -13.65
CA ILE A 8 -15.81 0.51 -14.09
C ILE A 8 -14.84 0.04 -15.20
N GLY A 9 -14.31 -1.18 -15.07
CA GLY A 9 -13.39 -1.77 -16.05
C GLY A 9 -14.03 -1.98 -17.42
N GLU A 10 -15.26 -2.50 -17.46
CA GLU A 10 -16.02 -2.68 -18.70
C GLU A 10 -16.28 -1.32 -19.37
N ARG A 11 -16.72 -0.32 -18.60
CA ARG A 11 -16.97 1.04 -19.14
C ARG A 11 -15.71 1.74 -19.64
N LEU A 12 -14.57 1.54 -18.97
CA LEU A 12 -13.27 2.04 -19.45
C LEU A 12 -12.83 1.33 -20.74
N THR A 13 -13.06 0.02 -20.83
CA THR A 13 -12.77 -0.78 -22.02
C THR A 13 -13.59 -0.31 -23.21
N ASP A 14 -14.90 -0.08 -23.01
CA ASP A 14 -15.79 0.41 -24.05
C ASP A 14 -15.41 1.82 -24.49
N PHE A 15 -15.12 2.72 -23.54
CA PHE A 15 -14.61 4.06 -23.85
C PHE A 15 -13.33 4.01 -24.70
N CYS A 16 -12.39 3.11 -24.36
CA CYS A 16 -11.15 2.97 -25.13
C CYS A 16 -11.45 2.50 -26.56
N LYS A 17 -12.33 1.50 -26.74
CA LYS A 17 -12.75 1.01 -28.06
C LYS A 17 -13.43 2.09 -28.90
N GLU A 18 -14.35 2.85 -28.29
CA GLU A 18 -15.09 3.93 -28.96
C GLU A 18 -14.19 5.06 -29.45
N ASN A 19 -13.04 5.27 -28.80
CA ASN A 19 -12.11 6.36 -29.11
C ASN A 19 -10.82 5.89 -29.80
N ASP A 20 -10.76 4.64 -30.28
CA ASP A 20 -9.57 4.04 -30.90
C ASP A 20 -8.31 4.15 -30.01
N ILE A 21 -8.51 4.02 -28.70
CA ILE A 21 -7.45 4.02 -27.69
C ILE A 21 -7.14 2.57 -27.34
N ALA A 22 -5.86 2.19 -27.39
CA ALA A 22 -5.42 0.90 -26.90
C ALA A 22 -5.69 0.77 -25.40
N VAL A 23 -6.44 -0.27 -25.01
CA VAL A 23 -6.63 -0.60 -23.59
C VAL A 23 -5.27 -1.01 -23.02
N PRO A 24 -4.76 -0.31 -22.01
CA PRO A 24 -3.43 -0.63 -21.50
C PRO A 24 -3.47 -1.91 -20.67
N GLU A 25 -2.81 -2.96 -21.16
CA GLU A 25 -2.58 -4.18 -20.41
C GLU A 25 -1.29 -4.05 -19.60
N TYR A 26 -1.43 -3.88 -18.29
CA TYR A 26 -0.29 -3.84 -17.39
C TYR A 26 -0.07 -5.22 -16.76
N LYS A 27 1.10 -5.81 -17.04
CA LYS A 27 1.62 -6.93 -16.23
C LYS A 27 2.38 -6.35 -15.05
N PHE A 28 1.98 -6.74 -13.85
CA PHE A 28 2.66 -6.37 -12.62
C PHE A 28 3.08 -7.61 -11.84
N HIS A 29 4.13 -7.45 -11.05
CA HIS A 29 4.49 -8.40 -10.02
C HIS A 29 3.93 -7.92 -8.68
N TYR A 30 3.15 -8.78 -8.01
CA TYR A 30 2.56 -8.48 -6.72
C TYR A 30 3.49 -8.94 -5.59
N LYS A 31 3.72 -8.08 -4.61
CA LYS A 31 4.45 -8.42 -3.38
C LYS A 31 3.61 -8.08 -2.16
N MET A 32 3.72 -8.92 -1.14
CA MET A 32 3.30 -8.61 0.22
C MET A 32 4.55 -8.62 1.10
N ILE A 33 4.74 -7.54 1.85
CA ILE A 33 5.87 -7.35 2.75
C ILE A 33 5.34 -7.35 4.17
N LEU A 34 5.91 -8.21 5.00
CA LEU A 34 5.53 -8.45 6.39
C LEU A 34 6.71 -8.10 7.29
N MET A 35 6.45 -7.35 8.37
CA MET A 35 7.47 -6.98 9.34
C MET A 35 7.10 -7.43 10.73
N PHE A 36 8.04 -8.12 11.36
CA PHE A 36 7.88 -8.74 12.65
C PHE A 36 8.77 -8.06 13.68
N LEU A 37 8.24 -7.84 14.89
CA LEU A 37 9.04 -7.50 16.05
C LEU A 37 9.60 -8.80 16.64
N LYS A 38 10.90 -8.78 16.92
CA LYS A 38 11.50 -9.80 17.76
C LYS A 38 11.02 -9.60 19.20
N PRO A 39 10.77 -10.68 19.96
CA PRO A 39 10.48 -10.57 21.38
C PRO A 39 11.66 -9.90 22.09
N ASP A 40 11.35 -9.13 23.13
CA ASP A 40 12.38 -8.53 23.99
C ASP A 40 13.00 -9.64 24.84
N GLU A 41 14.29 -9.91 24.62
CA GLU A 41 15.03 -10.94 25.36
C GLU A 41 15.38 -10.49 26.80
N SER A 42 15.08 -9.25 27.18
CA SER A 42 15.49 -8.65 28.45
C SER A 42 14.44 -8.67 29.57
N GLU A 43 13.18 -9.06 29.29
CA GLU A 43 12.14 -9.17 30.32
C GLU A 43 12.06 -10.60 30.86
N GLU A 44 12.81 -10.87 31.94
CA GLU A 44 12.63 -12.07 32.75
C GLU A 44 11.26 -12.01 33.47
N GLY A 45 10.29 -12.78 32.99
CA GLY A 45 9.18 -13.21 33.83
C GLY A 45 7.78 -12.73 33.45
N GLN A 46 7.38 -12.88 32.18
CA GLN A 46 5.97 -13.08 31.84
C GLN A 46 5.80 -13.73 30.46
N ASP A 47 5.18 -14.91 30.47
CA ASP A 47 4.73 -15.77 29.37
C ASP A 47 5.74 -16.25 28.28
N GLU A 48 5.76 -17.56 28.11
CA GLU A 48 6.60 -18.34 27.19
C GLU A 48 6.27 -18.14 25.69
N ALA A 49 5.61 -17.05 25.31
CA ALA A 49 5.37 -16.73 23.90
C ALA A 49 6.60 -16.01 23.33
N LYS A 50 7.64 -16.79 23.00
CA LYS A 50 8.84 -16.35 22.25
C LYS A 50 8.55 -16.09 20.77
N ASP A 51 7.32 -15.72 20.44
CA ASP A 51 6.85 -15.68 19.06
C ASP A 51 7.02 -14.28 18.50
N GLU A 52 7.57 -14.21 17.29
CA GLU A 52 7.68 -12.99 16.52
C GLU A 52 6.29 -12.37 16.28
N ALA A 53 6.14 -11.08 16.59
CA ALA A 53 4.87 -10.38 16.44
C ALA A 53 4.82 -9.62 15.12
N LEU A 54 3.96 -10.05 14.19
CA LEU A 54 3.66 -9.29 12.98
C LEU A 54 2.98 -7.97 13.37
N PHE A 55 3.59 -6.83 13.02
CA PHE A 55 3.08 -5.52 13.44
C PHE A 55 2.78 -4.56 12.29
N LEU A 56 3.37 -4.80 11.12
CA LEU A 56 3.16 -3.97 9.92
C LEU A 56 3.20 -4.87 8.69
N ALA A 57 2.26 -4.61 7.80
CA ALA A 57 2.16 -5.27 6.51
C ALA A 57 1.85 -4.23 5.43
N TYR A 58 2.40 -4.43 4.24
CA TYR A 58 1.97 -3.67 3.07
C TYR A 58 2.10 -4.47 1.79
N THR A 59 1.32 -4.07 0.79
CA THR A 59 1.27 -4.69 -0.53
C THR A 59 1.79 -3.73 -1.58
N VAL A 60 2.40 -4.29 -2.62
CA VAL A 60 3.01 -3.52 -3.70
C VAL A 60 2.72 -4.19 -5.03
N HIS A 61 2.32 -3.38 -6.00
CA HIS A 61 2.30 -3.74 -7.41
C HIS A 61 3.52 -3.12 -8.10
N GLU A 62 4.39 -3.97 -8.62
CA GLU A 62 5.62 -3.57 -9.34
C GLU A 62 5.43 -3.71 -10.84
N PHE A 63 5.57 -2.61 -11.57
CA PHE A 63 5.40 -2.56 -13.02
C PHE A 63 6.76 -2.42 -13.70
N GLY A 64 7.04 -3.36 -14.62
CA GLY A 64 8.25 -3.32 -15.44
C GLY A 64 8.26 -2.14 -16.41
N ALA A 65 9.43 -1.85 -16.98
CA ALA A 65 9.52 -0.94 -18.12
C ALA A 65 9.06 -1.69 -19.38
N GLY A 66 8.03 -1.18 -20.07
CA GLY A 66 7.56 -1.70 -21.35
C GLY A 66 7.72 -0.67 -22.47
N LYS A 67 7.86 -1.16 -23.71
CA LYS A 67 7.80 -0.30 -24.91
C LYS A 67 6.42 0.32 -25.10
N GLU A 68 5.37 -0.38 -24.67
CA GLU A 68 3.96 0.00 -24.79
C GLU A 68 3.33 0.45 -23.47
N THR A 69 4.06 0.37 -22.35
CA THR A 69 3.54 0.85 -21.07
C THR A 69 3.70 2.36 -20.99
N THR A 70 2.62 3.06 -20.63
CA THR A 70 2.71 4.45 -20.15
C THR A 70 2.60 4.39 -18.62
N PRO A 71 3.67 4.66 -17.86
CA PRO A 71 4.96 5.22 -18.26
C PRO A 71 5.96 4.18 -18.84
N LYS A 72 6.88 4.66 -19.69
CA LYS A 72 7.97 3.88 -20.32
C LYS A 72 9.06 3.42 -19.34
N SER A 73 8.96 3.85 -18.09
CA SER A 73 9.91 3.58 -17.00
C SER A 73 9.25 2.69 -15.96
N LYS A 74 10.06 1.89 -15.25
CA LYS A 74 9.60 1.12 -14.10
C LYS A 74 8.87 2.01 -13.10
N TRP A 75 7.72 1.57 -12.60
CA TRP A 75 6.94 2.27 -11.59
C TRP A 75 6.28 1.28 -10.62
N THR A 76 5.88 1.75 -9.44
CA THR A 76 5.24 0.91 -8.41
C THR A 76 4.02 1.58 -7.83
N VAL A 77 3.08 0.77 -7.34
CA VAL A 77 1.94 1.22 -6.54
C VAL A 77 2.01 0.52 -5.19
N LEU A 78 2.08 1.28 -4.10
CA LEU A 78 1.78 0.76 -2.77
C LEU A 78 0.26 0.59 -2.70
N GLY A 79 -0.19 -0.66 -2.59
CA GLY A 79 -1.60 -1.04 -2.62
C GLY A 79 -2.27 -0.76 -1.29
N TYR A 80 -1.96 -1.59 -0.29
CA TYR A 80 -2.46 -1.48 1.07
C TYR A 80 -1.28 -1.38 2.04
N LEU A 81 -1.46 -0.61 3.10
CA LEU A 81 -0.55 -0.57 4.23
C LEU A 81 -1.39 -0.56 5.48
N ASP A 82 -1.01 -1.40 6.44
CA ASP A 82 -1.75 -1.56 7.68
C ASP A 82 -0.81 -1.94 8.82
N SER A 83 -1.20 -1.61 10.04
CA SER A 83 -0.39 -1.86 11.24
C SER A 83 -1.27 -1.96 12.48
N ASN A 84 -0.95 -2.89 13.37
CA ASN A 84 -1.58 -2.99 14.68
C ASN A 84 -0.92 -2.11 15.76
N ARG A 85 0.14 -1.39 15.41
CA ARG A 85 0.89 -0.47 16.29
C ARG A 85 1.18 0.85 15.57
N TYR A 86 1.58 1.87 16.33
CA TYR A 86 2.08 3.11 15.74
C TYR A 86 3.38 2.84 14.97
N ILE A 87 3.43 3.23 13.70
CA ILE A 87 4.60 3.05 12.84
C ILE A 87 5.27 4.40 12.56
N THR A 88 6.60 4.39 12.44
CA THR A 88 7.36 5.61 12.11
C THR A 88 7.45 5.80 10.60
N GLU A 89 7.60 7.05 10.17
CA GLU A 89 7.75 7.45 8.76
C GLU A 89 8.90 6.69 8.06
N SER A 90 9.98 6.41 8.80
CA SER A 90 11.19 5.75 8.30
C SER A 90 10.93 4.38 7.65
N ILE A 91 9.98 3.60 8.18
CA ILE A 91 9.73 2.24 7.70
C ILE A 91 9.08 2.27 6.32
N VAL A 92 8.12 3.18 6.09
CA VAL A 92 7.44 3.32 4.79
C VAL A 92 8.38 3.92 3.75
N LEU A 93 9.19 4.91 4.16
CA LEU A 93 10.19 5.52 3.28
C LEU A 93 11.26 4.50 2.82
N SER A 94 11.58 3.49 3.64
CA SER A 94 12.57 2.46 3.30
C SER A 94 12.23 1.71 2.00
N TYR A 95 10.94 1.42 1.76
CA TYR A 95 10.51 0.79 0.51
C TYR A 95 10.73 1.71 -0.69
N PHE A 96 10.46 3.01 -0.58
CA PHE A 96 10.67 3.95 -1.67
C PHE A 96 12.17 4.12 -1.99
N VAL A 97 13.02 4.11 -0.98
CA VAL A 97 14.48 4.09 -1.15
C VAL A 97 14.93 2.81 -1.86
N TYR A 98 14.42 1.65 -1.43
CA TYR A 98 14.69 0.37 -2.09
C TYR A 98 14.23 0.38 -3.56
N ALA A 99 13.00 0.79 -3.83
CA ALA A 99 12.44 0.85 -5.19
C ALA A 99 13.28 1.78 -6.10
N ALA A 100 13.68 2.94 -5.58
CA ALA A 100 14.57 3.85 -6.30
C ALA A 100 15.92 3.19 -6.62
N SER A 101 16.52 2.46 -5.66
CA SER A 101 17.82 1.80 -5.82
C SER A 101 17.86 0.74 -6.93
N ILE A 102 16.72 0.09 -7.21
CA ILE A 102 16.59 -0.94 -8.27
C ILE A 102 15.96 -0.41 -9.57
N GLY A 103 15.86 0.92 -9.68
CA GLY A 103 15.55 1.63 -10.92
C GLY A 103 14.08 1.96 -11.14
N TYR A 104 13.20 1.83 -10.14
CA TYR A 104 11.86 2.39 -10.21
C TYR A 104 11.93 3.92 -10.20
N LYS A 105 11.26 4.56 -11.16
CA LYS A 105 11.30 6.02 -11.35
C LYS A 105 10.10 6.74 -10.74
N MET A 106 9.06 5.99 -10.38
CA MET A 106 7.85 6.53 -9.78
C MET A 106 7.29 5.51 -8.79
N CYS A 107 6.90 5.99 -7.62
CA CYS A 107 6.05 5.24 -6.70
C CYS A 107 4.76 6.01 -6.46
N GLN A 108 3.64 5.34 -6.65
CA GLN A 108 2.30 5.85 -6.40
C GLN A 108 1.74 5.19 -5.14
N PHE A 109 0.92 5.93 -4.41
CA PHE A 109 0.17 5.41 -3.29
C PHE A 109 -1.07 6.28 -3.10
N TRP A 110 -2.13 5.71 -2.54
CA TRP A 110 -3.34 6.45 -2.24
C TRP A 110 -3.51 6.59 -0.74
N CYS A 111 -3.48 7.84 -0.24
CA CYS A 111 -3.87 8.15 1.14
C CYS A 111 -5.39 7.99 1.31
N ALA A 112 -5.82 6.74 1.50
CA ALA A 112 -7.16 6.37 1.88
C ALA A 112 -7.12 5.72 3.27
N ALA A 113 -8.06 6.09 4.14
CA ALA A 113 -8.28 5.37 5.39
C ALA A 113 -9.26 4.22 5.12
N PRO A 114 -9.18 3.10 5.86
CA PRO A 114 -10.03 1.94 5.62
C PRO A 114 -11.50 2.14 6.03
N GLY A 115 -11.83 3.27 6.68
CA GLY A 115 -13.18 3.53 7.17
C GLY A 115 -13.51 2.61 8.33
N ASP A 116 -14.59 1.83 8.19
CA ASP A 116 -15.06 0.84 9.17
C ASP A 116 -14.53 -0.59 8.88
N ASP A 117 -13.75 -0.77 7.81
CA ASP A 117 -13.19 -2.07 7.40
C ASP A 117 -11.71 -2.21 7.81
N TYR A 118 -11.07 -3.33 7.51
CA TYR A 118 -9.66 -3.59 7.73
C TYR A 118 -8.91 -3.69 6.40
N TYR A 119 -7.66 -3.22 6.33
CA TYR A 119 -6.87 -3.42 5.13
C TYR A 119 -6.20 -4.79 5.11
N LEU A 120 -5.38 -5.11 6.12
CA LEU A 120 -4.58 -6.34 6.18
C LEU A 120 -4.64 -7.02 7.55
N PHE A 121 -4.87 -6.28 8.64
CA PHE A 121 -5.00 -6.83 9.98
C PHE A 121 -6.46 -6.88 10.40
N ASN A 122 -6.98 -8.07 10.68
CA ASN A 122 -8.26 -8.23 11.36
C ASN A 122 -8.02 -8.16 12.88
N ASP A 123 -7.67 -6.98 13.40
CA ASP A 123 -7.28 -6.81 14.80
C ASP A 123 -8.41 -6.21 15.65
N PRO A 124 -9.03 -6.99 16.55
CA PRO A 124 -10.05 -6.49 17.48
C PRO A 124 -9.50 -5.47 18.50
N MET A 125 -8.17 -5.34 18.68
CA MET A 125 -7.60 -4.30 19.54
C MET A 125 -7.70 -2.88 18.95
N LEU A 126 -8.06 -2.75 17.67
CA LEU A 126 -8.39 -1.47 17.05
C LEU A 126 -9.83 -1.02 17.33
N ASP A 127 -10.68 -1.87 17.93
CA ASP A 127 -12.00 -1.49 18.46
C ASP A 127 -11.84 -0.64 19.72
N GLY A 128 -11.41 0.61 19.54
CA GLY A 128 -11.23 1.58 20.62
C GLY A 128 -10.13 2.61 20.36
N CYS A 129 -9.19 2.32 19.46
CA CYS A 129 -8.20 3.30 19.02
C CYS A 129 -8.77 4.18 17.90
N THR A 130 -8.54 5.49 17.98
CA THR A 130 -8.94 6.44 16.94
C THR A 130 -8.23 6.10 15.62
N ARG A 131 -8.94 5.47 14.68
CA ARG A 131 -8.45 5.25 13.33
C ARG A 131 -8.04 6.59 12.71
N THR A 132 -6.83 6.63 12.16
CA THR A 132 -6.26 7.86 11.60
C THR A 132 -7.14 8.36 10.45
N SER A 133 -7.78 9.51 10.65
CA SER A 133 -8.59 10.12 9.59
C SER A 133 -7.75 10.43 8.34
N ARG A 134 -8.40 10.50 7.17
CA ARG A 134 -7.73 10.84 5.90
C ARG A 134 -6.91 12.14 5.97
N LYS A 135 -7.36 13.13 6.73
CA LYS A 135 -6.64 14.41 6.93
C LYS A 135 -5.33 14.19 7.69
N LEU A 136 -5.34 13.34 8.71
CA LEU A 136 -4.16 13.01 9.50
C LEU A 136 -3.18 12.14 8.70
N LEU A 137 -3.66 11.21 7.88
CA LEU A 137 -2.82 10.43 6.95
C LEU A 137 -2.09 11.33 5.94
N PHE A 138 -2.80 12.31 5.37
CA PHE A 138 -2.18 13.30 4.47
C PHE A 138 -1.15 14.17 5.19
N GLY A 139 -1.44 14.61 6.41
CA GLY A 139 -0.49 15.38 7.23
C GLY A 139 0.78 14.58 7.54
N TRP A 140 0.62 13.31 7.95
CA TRP A 140 1.72 12.39 8.19
C TRP A 140 2.60 12.20 6.95
N TRP A 141 1.99 12.01 5.77
CA TRP A 141 2.77 11.92 4.52
C TRP A 141 3.55 13.20 4.20
N ILE A 142 2.93 14.37 4.38
CA ILE A 142 3.60 15.65 4.12
C ILE A 142 4.84 15.79 5.00
N LEU A 143 4.72 15.44 6.29
CA LEU A 143 5.84 15.47 7.25
C LEU A 143 6.96 14.50 6.83
N ALA A 144 6.61 13.26 6.48
CA ALA A 144 7.53 12.24 6.02
C ALA A 144 8.34 12.64 4.77
N LYS A 145 7.81 13.53 3.93
CA LYS A 145 8.51 14.01 2.72
C LYS A 145 9.45 15.19 3.00
N THR A 146 9.25 15.91 4.10
CA THR A 146 9.96 17.16 4.42
C THR A 146 11.15 17.00 5.36
N ASN A 147 11.30 15.81 5.99
CA ASN A 147 12.47 15.40 6.74
C ASN A 147 13.38 14.51 5.88
#